data_AF-A0A263BPT8-F1
#
_entry.id   AF-A0A263BPT8-F1
#
_cell.length_a   1.000
_cell.length_b   1.000
_cell.length_c   1.000
_cell.angle_alpha   90.00
_cell.angle_beta   90.00
_cell.angle_gamma   90.00
#
_symmetry.space_group_name_H-M   'P 1'
#
loop_
_entity.id
_entity.type
_entity.pdbx_description
1 polymer ?
#
loop_
_entity_poly.entity_id
_entity_poly.type
_entity_poly.pdbx_seq_one_letter_code
_entity_poly.pdbx_strand_id
1 'polypeptide(L)'
;MPVVKLDVLEKNCPKCNGDGKIEVYSTYFWKTVDELEDTNQRSTKEAHMEARELHKDEISSEVCDYCRGRCVVPNINGKAVLKNETKVLEFIKKYSEKKEEM
;
A
#
# COMPACT_ATOMS: atom_id res chain seq x y z
N MET A 1 28.79 1.90 10.66
CA MET A 1 27.93 2.72 9.77
C MET A 1 26.58 2.95 10.46
N PRO A 2 26.08 4.19 10.61
CA PRO A 2 24.70 4.39 11.02
C PRO A 2 23.78 3.89 9.91
N VAL A 3 22.95 2.90 10.21
CA VAL A 3 21.84 2.51 9.34
C VAL A 3 20.81 3.62 9.46
N VAL A 4 20.70 4.47 8.44
CA VAL A 4 19.57 5.39 8.32
C VAL A 4 18.35 4.50 8.17
N LYS A 5 17.50 4.43 9.20
CA LYS A 5 16.21 3.75 9.11
C LYS A 5 15.35 4.52 8.10
N LEU A 6 15.21 3.97 6.90
CA LEU A 6 14.38 4.54 5.82
C LEU A 6 12.90 4.64 6.24
N ASP A 7 12.53 3.95 7.31
CA ASP A 7 11.23 3.97 7.99
C ASP A 7 10.71 5.40 8.26
N VAL A 8 11.61 6.39 8.44
CA VAL A 8 11.24 7.81 8.69
C VAL A 8 10.90 8.57 7.40
N LEU A 9 11.27 8.04 6.23
CA LEU A 9 11.01 8.62 4.91
C LEU A 9 9.87 7.92 4.17
N GLU A 10 9.43 6.79 4.68
CA GLU A 10 8.41 5.94 4.08
C GLU A 10 7.13 5.93 4.92
N LYS A 11 6.05 5.46 4.32
CA LYS A 11 4.80 5.12 5.01
C LYS A 11 4.16 3.95 4.29
N ASN A 12 3.31 3.20 5.00
CA ASN A 12 2.49 2.17 4.35
C ASN A 12 1.73 2.78 3.17
N CYS A 13 1.69 2.03 2.08
CA CYS A 13 0.93 2.38 0.90
C CYS A 13 -0.54 2.56 1.29
N PRO A 14 -1.15 3.73 1.10
CA PRO A 14 -2.55 3.96 1.49
C PRO A 14 -3.55 3.23 0.59
N LYS A 15 -3.11 2.65 -0.53
CA LYS A 15 -3.97 1.93 -1.48
C LYS A 15 -4.08 0.44 -1.15
N CYS A 16 -3.01 -0.17 -0.65
CA CYS A 16 -2.99 -1.58 -0.23
C CYS A 16 -2.70 -1.76 1.25
N ASN A 17 -2.71 -0.68 2.04
CA ASN A 17 -2.43 -0.65 3.48
C ASN A 17 -1.12 -1.30 3.95
N GLY A 18 -0.18 -1.59 3.05
CA GLY A 18 1.07 -2.29 3.38
C GLY A 18 1.15 -3.71 2.82
N ASP A 19 0.10 -4.22 2.17
CA ASP A 19 0.05 -5.61 1.70
C ASP A 19 0.73 -5.82 0.34
N GLY A 20 1.03 -4.73 -0.38
CA GLY A 20 1.62 -4.78 -1.71
C GLY A 20 0.67 -5.30 -2.81
N LYS A 21 -0.49 -5.83 -2.43
CA LYS A 21 -1.53 -6.36 -3.32
C LYS A 21 -2.89 -5.74 -3.00
N ILE A 22 -3.80 -5.76 -3.97
CA ILE A 22 -5.21 -5.40 -3.79
C ILE A 22 -6.08 -6.57 -4.23
N GLU A 23 -7.20 -6.75 -3.54
CA GLU A 23 -8.17 -7.77 -3.91
C GLU A 23 -8.95 -7.32 -5.14
N VAL A 24 -9.12 -8.23 -6.09
CA VAL A 24 -9.90 -8.02 -7.30
C VAL A 24 -10.97 -9.09 -7.37
N TYR A 25 -12.21 -8.61 -7.44
CA TYR A 25 -13.41 -9.42 -7.42
C TYR A 25 -13.90 -9.62 -8.85
N SER A 26 -14.27 -10.84 -9.19
CA SER A 26 -14.85 -11.14 -10.49
C SER A 26 -16.21 -10.45 -10.67
N THR A 27 -16.68 -10.38 -11.91
CA THR A 27 -18.05 -9.91 -12.20
C THR A 27 -19.10 -10.83 -11.56
N TYR A 28 -18.81 -12.13 -11.43
CA TYR A 28 -19.74 -13.07 -10.81
C TYR A 28 -19.89 -12.77 -9.30
N PHE A 29 -18.78 -12.50 -8.62
CA PHE A 29 -18.79 -12.07 -7.21
C PHE A 29 -19.72 -10.88 -6.97
N TRP A 30 -19.61 -9.82 -7.78
CA TRP A 30 -20.43 -8.63 -7.63
C TRP A 30 -21.91 -8.89 -7.91
N LYS A 31 -22.24 -9.75 -8.88
CA LYS A 31 -23.64 -10.15 -9.10
C LYS A 31 -24.23 -10.83 -7.87
N THR A 32 -23.46 -11.70 -7.20
CA THR A 32 -23.92 -12.34 -5.96
C THR A 32 -24.12 -11.32 -4.84
N VAL A 33 -23.26 -10.30 -4.73
CA VAL A 33 -23.46 -9.20 -3.77
C VAL A 33 -24.78 -8.48 -4.05
N ASP A 34 -25.02 -8.07 -5.30
CA ASP A 34 -26.26 -7.37 -5.70
C ASP A 34 -27.51 -8.22 -5.40
N GLU A 35 -27.48 -9.52 -5.73
CA GLU A 35 -28.56 -10.46 -5.42
C GLU A 35 -28.82 -10.59 -3.92
N LEU A 36 -27.77 -10.61 -3.08
CA LEU A 36 -27.88 -10.71 -1.63
C LEU A 36 -28.41 -9.41 -0.99
N GLU A 37 -28.08 -8.25 -1.55
CA GLU A 37 -28.65 -6.96 -1.15
C GLU A 37 -30.15 -6.93 -1.41
N ASP A 38 -30.55 -7.27 -2.65
CA ASP A 38 -31.94 -7.22 -3.11
C ASP A 38 -32.84 -8.24 -2.40
N THR A 39 -32.34 -9.47 -2.20
CA THR A 39 -33.16 -10.58 -1.69
C THR A 39 -33.39 -10.48 -0.18
N ASN A 40 -32.40 -9.99 0.58
CA ASN A 40 -32.44 -10.03 2.05
C ASN A 40 -32.49 -8.65 2.73
N GLN A 41 -32.65 -7.56 1.96
CA GLN A 41 -32.56 -6.17 2.48
C GLN A 41 -31.29 -5.96 3.32
N ARG A 42 -30.20 -6.62 2.92
CA ARG A 42 -28.93 -6.55 3.66
C ARG A 42 -28.18 -5.28 3.30
N SER A 43 -27.35 -4.82 4.23
CA SER A 43 -26.39 -3.77 3.88
C SER A 43 -25.34 -4.32 2.92
N THR A 44 -24.79 -3.47 2.06
CA THR A 44 -23.69 -3.82 1.15
C THR A 44 -22.54 -4.51 1.85
N LYS A 45 -22.25 -4.10 3.09
CA LYS A 45 -21.17 -4.71 3.87
C LYS A 45 -21.48 -6.15 4.25
N GLU A 46 -22.72 -6.46 4.63
CA GLU A 46 -23.14 -7.81 4.99
C GLU A 46 -23.21 -8.72 3.77
N ALA A 47 -23.79 -8.22 2.67
CA ALA A 47 -23.83 -8.94 1.39
C ALA A 47 -22.41 -9.26 0.89
N HIS A 48 -21.48 -8.30 0.97
CA HIS A 48 -20.08 -8.51 0.59
C HIS A 48 -19.36 -9.52 1.50
N MET A 49 -19.59 -9.51 2.82
CA MET A 49 -18.99 -10.50 3.71
C MET A 49 -19.49 -11.92 3.40
N GLU A 50 -20.78 -12.07 3.12
CA GLU A 50 -21.35 -13.38 2.80
C GLU A 50 -20.91 -13.88 1.43
N ALA A 51 -20.93 -13.02 0.40
CA ALA A 51 -20.39 -13.36 -0.92
C ALA A 51 -18.91 -13.77 -0.84
N ARG A 52 -18.13 -13.12 0.05
CA ARG A 52 -16.74 -13.49 0.34
C ARG A 52 -16.59 -14.86 0.99
N GLU A 53 -17.55 -15.31 1.77
CA GLU A 53 -17.52 -16.67 2.33
C GLU A 53 -17.95 -17.73 1.31
N LEU A 54 -18.92 -17.40 0.45
CA LEU A 54 -19.47 -18.32 -0.55
C LEU A 54 -18.56 -18.51 -1.77
N HIS A 55 -17.88 -17.45 -2.21
CA HIS A 55 -17.15 -17.40 -3.48
C HIS A 55 -15.71 -16.91 -3.29
N LYS A 56 -14.95 -17.56 -2.40
CA LYS A 56 -13.53 -17.25 -2.16
C LYS A 56 -12.67 -17.43 -3.39
N ASP A 57 -13.03 -18.36 -4.26
CA ASP A 57 -12.39 -18.67 -5.54
C ASP A 57 -12.53 -17.56 -6.58
N GLU A 58 -13.55 -16.71 -6.44
CA GLU A 58 -13.81 -15.54 -7.31
C GLU A 58 -13.05 -14.27 -6.86
N ILE A 59 -12.25 -14.39 -5.79
CA ILE A 59 -11.42 -13.33 -5.26
C ILE A 59 -9.97 -13.62 -5.65
N SER A 60 -9.41 -12.73 -6.47
CA SER A 60 -8.01 -12.76 -6.84
C SER A 60 -7.24 -11.61 -6.19
N SER A 61 -5.93 -11.60 -6.35
CA SER A 61 -5.09 -10.50 -5.89
C SER A 61 -4.19 -10.01 -7.00
N GLU A 62 -4.17 -8.70 -7.20
CA GLU A 62 -3.30 -8.05 -8.17
C GLU A 62 -2.23 -7.22 -7.46
N VAL A 63 -1.11 -6.99 -8.14
CA VAL A 63 -0.05 -6.12 -7.62
C VAL A 63 -0.60 -4.71 -7.49
N CYS A 64 -0.43 -4.08 -6.33
CA CYS A 64 -0.88 -2.71 -6.13
C CYS A 64 -0.11 -1.75 -7.03
N ASP A 65 -0.75 -1.20 -8.06
CA ASP A 65 -0.12 -0.29 -9.03
C ASP A 65 0.50 0.96 -8.39
N TYR A 66 -0.09 1.44 -7.29
CA TYR A 66 0.36 2.65 -6.62
C TYR A 66 1.75 2.49 -5.99
N CYS A 67 1.99 1.37 -5.29
CA CYS A 67 3.30 1.08 -4.70
C CYS A 67 4.15 0.14 -5.58
N ARG A 68 3.57 -0.44 -6.63
CA ARG A 68 4.16 -1.49 -7.48
C ARG A 68 4.64 -2.68 -6.66
N GLY A 69 3.83 -3.13 -5.69
CA GLY A 69 4.17 -4.26 -4.81
C GLY A 69 5.16 -3.95 -3.68
N ARG A 70 5.62 -2.71 -3.52
CA ARG A 70 6.64 -2.34 -2.52
C ARG A 70 6.11 -2.21 -1.09
N CYS A 71 4.80 -2.31 -0.87
CA CYS A 71 4.13 -2.15 0.43
C CYS A 71 4.21 -0.73 1.04
N VAL A 72 5.29 0.01 0.78
CA VAL A 72 5.53 1.37 1.26
C VAL A 72 5.65 2.36 0.11
N VAL A 73 5.42 3.64 0.43
CA VAL A 73 5.63 4.78 -0.46
C VAL A 73 6.32 5.91 0.28
N PRO A 74 7.02 6.82 -0.42
CA PRO A 74 7.61 8.00 0.22
C PRO A 74 6.55 8.85 0.93
N ASN A 75 6.81 9.16 2.20
CA ASN A 75 6.02 10.10 2.98
C ASN A 75 6.40 11.55 2.60
N ILE A 76 5.88 12.56 3.32
CA ILE A 76 6.15 13.96 2.98
C ILE A 76 7.65 14.31 3.00
N ASN A 77 8.39 13.73 3.96
CA ASN A 77 9.84 13.92 4.09
C ASN A 77 10.58 13.17 2.98
N GLY A 78 10.20 11.91 2.70
CA GLY A 78 10.75 11.16 1.58
C GLY A 78 10.54 11.86 0.24
N LYS A 79 9.37 12.46 0.02
CA LYS A 79 9.09 13.27 -1.18
C LYS A 79 9.93 14.54 -1.22
N ALA A 80 10.13 15.22 -0.09
CA ALA A 80 10.99 16.40 -0.01
C ALA A 80 12.46 16.04 -0.31
N VAL A 81 12.90 14.87 0.14
CA VAL A 81 14.22 14.33 -0.14
C VAL A 81 14.40 14.04 -1.63
N LEU A 82 13.46 13.31 -2.24
CA LEU A 82 13.49 13.00 -3.68
C LEU A 82 13.48 14.26 -4.56
N LYS A 83 12.76 15.31 -4.15
CA LYS A 83 12.77 16.60 -4.86
C LYS A 83 14.11 17.34 -4.77
N ASN A 84 14.88 17.07 -3.72
CA ASN A 84 16.15 17.71 -3.46
C ASN A 84 17.31 16.71 -3.57
N GLU A 85 17.17 15.67 -4.41
CA GLU A 85 18.06 14.52 -4.48
C GLU A 85 19.54 14.91 -4.45
N THR A 86 19.95 15.91 -5.24
CA THR A 86 21.33 16.46 -5.23
C THR A 86 21.75 17.00 -3.87
N LYS A 87 20.91 17.81 -3.21
CA LYS A 87 21.20 18.40 -1.89
C LYS A 87 21.18 17.35 -0.78
N VAL A 88 20.36 16.31 -0.92
CA VAL A 88 20.31 15.21 0.05
C VAL A 88 21.53 14.31 -0.10
N LEU A 89 21.94 13.99 -1.33
CA LEU A 89 23.20 13.29 -1.57
C LEU A 89 24.39 14.08 -1.02
N GLU A 90 24.43 15.40 -1.23
CA GLU A 90 25.44 16.29 -0.64
C GLU A 90 25.38 16.34 0.89
N PHE A 91 24.18 16.38 1.48
CA PHE A 91 23.99 16.35 2.93
C PHE A 91 24.44 15.02 3.53
N ILE A 92 24.02 13.89 2.94
CA ILE A 92 24.43 12.54 3.36
C ILE A 92 25.94 12.44 3.28
N LYS A 93 26.55 12.85 2.15
CA LYS A 93 28.01 12.84 1.96
C LYS A 93 28.73 13.60 3.07
N LYS A 94 28.32 14.85 3.35
CA LYS A 94 28.87 15.67 4.44
C LYS A 94 28.68 15.04 5.82
N TYR A 95 27.56 14.35 6.04
CA TYR A 95 27.26 13.71 7.33
C TYR A 95 28.06 12.42 7.53
N SER A 96 28.33 11.65 6.47
CA SER A 96 29.24 10.50 6.51
C SER A 96 30.69 10.92 6.75
N GLU A 97 31.16 12.00 6.10
CA GLU A 97 32.53 12.53 6.27
C GLU A 97 32.77 13.02 7.72
N LYS A 98 31.82 13.77 8.30
CA LYS A 98 31.91 14.23 9.70
C LYS A 98 31.91 13.12 10.74
N LYS A 99 31.44 11.91 10.40
CA LYS A 99 31.38 10.77 11.32
C LYS A 99 32.67 9.95 11.32
N GLU A 100 33.54 10.15 10.33
CA GLU A 100 34.88 9.53 10.27
C GLU A 100 35.92 10.39 10.98
N GLU A 101 35.64 11.69 11.20
CA GLU A 101 36.48 12.63 11.96
C GLU A 101 36.22 12.63 13.49
N MET A 102 35.23 11.86 13.96
CA MET A 102 34.91 11.63 15.38
C MET A 102 35.27 10.21 15.81
#